data_AF-Q5ZGI8-F1
#
_entry.id   AF-Q5ZGI8-F1
#
_cell.length_a   1.000
_cell.length_b   1.000
_cell.length_c   1.000
_cell.angle_alpha   90.00
_cell.angle_beta   90.00
_cell.angle_gamma   90.00
#
_symmetry.space_group_name_H-M   'P 1'
#
loop_
_entity.id
_entity.type
_entity.pdbx_description
1 polymer ?
#
loop_
_entity_poly.entity_id
_entity_poly.type
_entity_poly.pdbx_seq_one_letter_code
_entity_poly.pdbx_strand_id
1 'polypeptide(L)' 'SLGQGLEFLIYFQGNSAPDKSGLPSDRFSAERTGGSVSTLTIQRTQQEDSAVYLCASRPTNTGELFFGEGSRLTVL' A
#
# COMPACT_ATOMS: atom_id res chain seq x y z
N SER A 1 8.24 -3.16 -22.20
CA SER A 1 7.12 -3.69 -21.40
C SER A 1 6.31 -2.50 -20.93
N LEU A 2 5.02 -2.39 -21.25
CA LEU A 2 4.15 -1.50 -20.48
C LEU A 2 4.22 -2.03 -19.04
N GLY A 3 4.59 -1.19 -18.08
CA GLY A 3 4.71 -1.62 -16.68
C GLY A 3 3.47 -2.37 -16.20
N GLN A 4 3.65 -3.26 -15.23
CA GLN A 4 2.54 -3.96 -14.59
C GLN A 4 1.58 -2.90 -14.02
N GLY A 5 0.27 -3.10 -14.21
CA GLY A 5 -0.74 -2.19 -13.69
C GLY A 5 -0.68 -2.08 -12.16
N LEU A 6 -1.33 -1.06 -11.60
CA LEU A 6 -1.42 -0.95 -10.14
C LEU A 6 -2.16 -2.15 -9.55
N GLU A 7 -1.54 -2.77 -8.56
CA GLU A 7 -2.14 -3.83 -7.76
C GLU A 7 -2.58 -3.27 -6.40
N PHE A 8 -3.77 -3.68 -5.97
CA PHE A 8 -4.31 -3.27 -4.69
C PHE A 8 -3.69 -4.10 -3.56
N LEU A 9 -3.11 -3.44 -2.55
CA LEU A 9 -2.52 -4.11 -1.39
C LEU A 9 -3.47 -4.12 -0.18
N ILE A 10 -3.81 -2.94 0.34
CA ILE A 10 -4.56 -2.79 1.59
C ILE A 10 -5.12 -1.37 1.73
N TYR A 11 -6.19 -1.23 2.51
CA TYR A 11 -6.72 0.08 2.93
C TYR A 11 -7.13 0.08 4.41
N PHE A 12 -7.24 1.28 4.97
CA PHE A 12 -7.70 1.50 6.34
C PHE A 12 -8.98 2.34 6.36
N GLN A 13 -9.94 1.94 7.19
CA GLN A 13 -11.08 2.76 7.62
C GLN A 13 -10.89 3.09 9.10
N GLY A 14 -10.58 4.34 9.43
CA GLY A 14 -10.07 4.67 10.76
C GLY A 14 -8.76 3.93 11.01
N ASN A 15 -8.66 3.16 12.09
CA ASN A 15 -7.50 2.31 12.39
C ASN A 15 -7.72 0.83 12.01
N SER A 16 -8.85 0.52 11.38
CA SER A 16 -9.21 -0.85 10.99
C SER A 16 -8.80 -1.14 9.54
N ALA A 17 -8.23 -2.32 9.30
CA ALA A 17 -7.96 -2.85 7.96
C ALA A 17 -8.99 -3.95 7.64
N PRO A 18 -10.14 -3.60 7.05
CA PRO A 18 -11.25 -4.52 6.83
C PRO A 18 -10.98 -5.55 5.72
N ASP A 19 -10.07 -5.25 4.80
CA ASP A 19 -9.64 -6.16 3.74
C ASP A 19 -8.11 -6.19 3.68
N LYS A 20 -7.57 -7.40 3.78
CA LYS A 20 -6.14 -7.71 3.69
C LYS A 20 -5.84 -8.71 2.57
N SER A 21 -6.83 -9.07 1.76
CA SER A 21 -6.70 -10.09 0.72
C SER A 21 -5.75 -9.67 -0.41
N GLY A 22 -5.50 -8.37 -0.57
CA GLY A 22 -4.50 -7.83 -1.51
C GLY A 22 -3.06 -7.93 -1.02
N LEU A 23 -2.79 -8.34 0.23
CA LEU A 23 -1.42 -8.55 0.70
C LEU A 23 -0.87 -9.87 0.10
N PRO A 24 0.27 -9.85 -0.61
CA PRO A 24 0.75 -11.02 -1.36
C PRO A 24 1.14 -12.22 -0.49
N SER A 25 1.57 -11.98 0.75
CA SER A 25 2.01 -13.02 1.69
C SER A 25 2.08 -12.50 3.12
N ASP A 26 2.40 -13.41 4.06
CA ASP A 26 2.66 -13.11 5.47
C ASP A 26 3.86 -12.18 5.71
N ARG A 27 4.72 -12.01 4.71
CA ARG A 27 5.84 -11.06 4.71
C ARG A 27 5.38 -9.60 4.74
N PHE A 28 4.18 -9.33 4.25
CA PHE A 28 3.62 -7.99 4.19
C PHE A 28 2.71 -7.76 5.39
N SER A 29 2.93 -6.64 6.08
CA SER A 29 2.01 -6.16 7.10
C SER A 29 1.84 -4.66 6.96
N ALA A 30 0.67 -4.15 7.34
CA ALA A 30 0.46 -2.72 7.38
C ALA A 30 -0.28 -2.33 8.65
N GLU A 31 -0.01 -1.13 9.13
CA GLU A 31 -0.67 -0.54 10.28
C GLU A 31 -0.98 0.94 10.06
N ARG A 32 -1.97 1.42 10.83
CA ARG A 32 -2.34 2.82 10.92
C ARG A 32 -2.52 3.15 12.39
N THR A 33 -1.57 3.89 12.94
CA THR A 33 -1.51 4.21 14.37
C THR A 33 -2.34 5.46 14.74
N GLY A 34 -2.89 6.16 13.74
CA GLY A 34 -3.77 7.31 13.90
C GLY A 34 -3.40 8.46 12.96
N GLY A 35 -4.27 9.47 12.85
CA GLY A 35 -4.02 10.64 12.01
C GLY A 35 -4.00 10.28 10.53
N SER A 36 -3.01 10.76 9.78
CA SER A 36 -2.84 10.57 8.33
C SER A 36 -1.80 9.51 7.94
N VAL A 37 -1.04 8.99 8.91
CA VAL A 37 0.12 8.12 8.65
C VAL A 37 -0.28 6.65 8.61
N SER A 38 0.20 5.94 7.60
CA SER A 38 0.08 4.49 7.46
C SER A 38 1.45 3.93 7.09
N THR A 39 1.79 2.78 7.68
CA THR A 39 3.08 2.12 7.49
C THR A 39 2.84 0.78 6.81
N LEU A 40 3.55 0.51 5.71
CA LEU A 40 3.66 -0.81 5.10
C LEU A 40 5.05 -1.39 5.45
N THR A 41 5.08 -2.57 6.05
CA THR A 41 6.29 -3.33 6.34
C THR A 41 6.36 -4.53 5.42
N ILE A 42 7.50 -4.72 4.78
CA ILE A 42 7.79 -5.88 3.92
C ILE A 42 9.00 -6.59 4.52
N GLN A 43 8.79 -7.79 5.04
CA GLN A 43 9.85 -8.62 5.59
C GLN A 43 10.44 -9.52 4.50
N ARG A 44 11.73 -9.86 4.61
CA ARG A 44 12.40 -10.82 3.69
C ARG A 44 12.08 -10.51 2.21
N THR A 45 12.38 -9.28 1.79
CA THR A 45 12.07 -8.79 0.43
C THR A 45 12.64 -9.71 -0.64
N GLN A 46 11.86 -9.95 -1.69
CA GLN A 46 12.21 -10.80 -2.83
C GLN A 46 12.23 -9.97 -4.12
N GLN A 47 12.82 -10.50 -5.19
CA GLN A 47 13.00 -9.75 -6.44
C GLN A 47 11.66 -9.28 -7.02
N GLU A 48 10.62 -10.12 -6.89
CA GLU A 48 9.23 -9.84 -7.29
C GLU A 48 8.57 -8.69 -6.52
N ASP A 49 9.10 -8.30 -5.35
CA ASP A 49 8.56 -7.16 -4.57
C ASP A 49 9.00 -5.80 -5.15
N SER A 50 9.88 -5.80 -6.17
CA SER A 50 10.38 -4.57 -6.79
C SER A 50 9.28 -3.84 -7.55
N ALA A 51 8.84 -2.69 -7.02
CA ALA A 51 7.75 -1.91 -7.58
C ALA A 51 7.81 -0.44 -7.12
N VAL A 52 6.92 0.38 -7.69
CA VAL A 52 6.56 1.68 -7.11
C VAL A 52 5.37 1.46 -6.19
N TYR A 53 5.55 1.77 -4.91
CA TYR A 53 4.52 1.69 -3.89
C TYR A 53 3.87 3.06 -3.74
N LEU A 54 2.54 3.11 -3.89
CA LEU A 54 1.75 4.33 -3.78
C LEU A 54 0.89 4.28 -2.52
N CYS A 55 0.95 5.35 -1.72
CA CYS A 55 -0.07 5.61 -0.71
C CYS A 55 -1.24 6.35 -1.36
N ALA A 56 -2.46 6.03 -0.93
CA ALA A 56 -3.67 6.72 -1.37
C ALA A 56 -4.59 7.05 -0.20
N SER A 57 -5.40 8.09 -0.35
CA SER A 57 -6.45 8.44 0.61
C SER A 57 -7.71 8.93 -0.10
N ARG A 58 -8.86 8.74 0.56
CA ARG A 58 -10.15 9.19 0.07
C ARG A 58 -10.86 9.98 1.17
N PRO A 59 -11.03 11.30 1.03
CA PRO A 59 -11.91 12.08 1.89
C PRO A 59 -13.34 11.53 1.80
N THR A 60 -14.07 11.57 2.91
CA THR A 60 -15.44 11.02 2.97
C THR A 60 -16.45 11.81 2.13
N ASN A 61 -16.12 13.06 1.77
CA ASN A 61 -17.03 14.02 1.17
C ASN A 61 -16.87 14.25 -0.34
N THR A 62 -15.75 13.87 -0.96
CA THR A 62 -15.48 14.23 -2.37
C THR A 62 -15.50 13.06 -3.36
N GLY A 63 -15.49 11.81 -2.87
CA GLY A 63 -15.44 10.63 -3.74
C GLY A 63 -14.09 10.40 -4.46
N GLU A 64 -13.22 11.40 -4.44
CA GLU A 64 -11.95 11.48 -5.16
C GLU A 64 -10.81 10.76 -4.42
N LEU A 65 -9.95 10.10 -5.19
CA LEU A 65 -8.74 9.43 -4.70
C LEU A 65 -7.52 10.33 -4.86
N PHE A 66 -6.82 10.57 -3.77
CA PHE A 66 -5.57 11.31 -3.74
C PHE A 66 -4.42 10.33 -3.60
N PHE A 67 -3.43 10.43 -4.48
CA PHE A 67 -2.23 9.60 -4.48
C PHE A 67 -1.03 10.42 -4.04
N GLY A 68 -0.14 9.80 -3.25
CA GLY A 68 1.17 10.37 -3.00
C GLY A 68 2.12 10.16 -4.18
N GLU A 69 3.27 10.83 -4.14
CA GLU A 69 4.32 10.75 -5.17
C GLU A 69 4.85 9.33 -5.40
N GLY A 70 4.77 8.47 -4.38
CA GLY A 70 5.22 7.09 -4.40
C GLY A 70 6.68 6.89 -4.01
N SER A 71 6.99 5.65 -3.66
CA SER A 71 8.34 5.20 -3.29
C SER A 71 8.71 3.99 -4.14
N ARG A 72 9.88 4.04 -4.80
CA ARG A 72 10.41 2.90 -5.56
C ARG A 72 11.25 2.00 -4.66
N LEU A 73 10.84 0.74 -4.55
CA LEU A 73 11.64 -0.33 -3.96
C LEU A 73 12.33 -1.11 -5.08
N THR A 74 13.63 -1.32 -4.94
CA THR A 74 14.41 -2.20 -5.81
C THR A 74 15.10 -3.23 -4.94
N VAL A 75 14.80 -4.50 -5.19
CA VAL A 75 15.43 -5.64 -4.54
C VAL A 75 16.39 -6.27 -5.55
N LEU A 76 17.67 -6.38 -5.16
CA LEU A 76 18.77 -6.84 -6.02
C LEU A 76 19.07 -8.32 -5.82
#